data_AF-A0A8X6F563-F1
#
_entry.id   AF-A0A8X6F563-F1
#
_cell.length_a   1.000
_cell.length_b   1.000
_cell.length_c   1.000
_cell.angle_alpha   90.00
_cell.angle_beta   90.00
_cell.angle_gamma   90.00
#
_symmetry.space_group_name_H-M   'P 1'
#
loop_
_entity.id
_entity.type
_entity.pdbx_description
1 polymer ?
#
loop_
_entity_poly.entity_id
_entity_poly.type
_entity_poly.pdbx_seq_one_letter_code
_entity_poly.pdbx_strand_id
1 'polypeptide(L)'
;MANIEALKKSRKNERAAFTKASNRVEELIALEDVDICELEAELNVFKGKVDRLENTHSNILELLPEKDYDAEFEIVEDFRDKAIRIETKERRIINGQQNVETIPSAPKKGSPPIEPNTNLPFQEKENFATPKKVSPPLTEIIRRKIRTRPKVSTPTVSPENRVILKAHRPLRKD
;
A
#
# COMPACT_ATOMS: atom_id res chain seq x y z
N MET A 1 -5.69 13.81 -27.61
CA MET A 1 -4.42 13.56 -26.88
C MET A 1 -4.48 14.35 -25.59
N ALA A 2 -4.10 13.75 -24.46
CA ALA A 2 -4.02 14.48 -23.19
C ALA A 2 -2.86 15.50 -23.26
N ASN A 3 -3.09 16.71 -22.74
CA ASN A 3 -2.09 17.77 -22.67
C ASN A 3 -1.39 17.70 -21.30
N ILE A 4 -0.07 17.62 -21.28
CA ILE A 4 0.73 17.56 -20.04
C ILE A 4 0.46 18.75 -19.11
N GLU A 5 0.27 19.96 -19.65
CA GLU A 5 -0.05 21.15 -18.85
C GLU A 5 -1.44 21.03 -18.20
N ALA A 6 -2.40 20.42 -18.90
CA ALA A 6 -3.73 20.16 -18.34
C ALA A 6 -3.66 19.12 -17.22
N LEU A 7 -2.85 18.07 -17.37
CA LEU A 7 -2.65 17.05 -16.33
C LEU A 7 -1.95 17.62 -15.10
N LYS A 8 -0.91 18.45 -15.27
CA LYS A 8 -0.25 19.16 -14.15
C LYS A 8 -1.22 20.06 -13.39
N LYS A 9 -2.11 20.75 -14.11
CA LYS A 9 -3.20 21.55 -13.51
C LYS A 9 -4.22 20.67 -12.78
N SER A 10 -4.63 19.54 -13.37
CA SER A 10 -5.52 18.57 -12.72
C SER A 10 -4.93 18.04 -11.42
N ARG A 11 -3.66 17.63 -11.45
CA ARG A 11 -2.91 17.16 -10.28
C ARG A 11 -2.93 18.18 -9.15
N LYS A 12 -2.76 19.48 -9.44
CA LYS A 12 -2.83 20.53 -8.40
C LYS A 12 -4.19 20.54 -7.69
N ASN A 13 -5.28 20.43 -8.45
CA ASN A 13 -6.63 20.39 -7.89
C ASN A 13 -6.88 19.08 -7.12
N GLU A 14 -6.41 17.95 -7.65
CA GLU A 14 -6.49 16.65 -6.99
C GLU A 14 -5.69 16.62 -5.68
N ARG A 15 -4.52 17.26 -5.63
CA ARG A 15 -3.74 17.42 -4.39
C ARG A 15 -4.52 18.21 -3.35
N ALA A 16 -5.21 19.28 -3.73
CA ALA A 16 -6.06 20.03 -2.80
C ALA A 16 -7.22 19.16 -2.26
N ALA A 17 -7.86 18.39 -3.14
CA ALA A 17 -8.93 17.47 -2.75
C ALA A 17 -8.40 16.32 -1.84
N PHE A 18 -7.23 15.78 -2.15
CA PHE A 18 -6.52 14.82 -1.31
C PHE A 18 -6.24 15.40 0.06
N THR A 19 -5.68 16.61 0.16
CA THR A 19 -5.39 17.25 1.45
C THR A 19 -6.66 17.38 2.29
N LYS A 20 -7.76 17.84 1.69
CA LYS A 20 -9.05 17.94 2.39
C LYS A 20 -9.54 16.59 2.92
N ALA A 21 -9.54 15.55 2.08
CA ALA A 21 -9.95 14.20 2.49
C ALA A 21 -9.01 13.61 3.55
N SER A 22 -7.70 13.83 3.41
CA SER A 22 -6.69 13.38 4.36
C SER A 22 -6.89 13.98 5.74
N ASN A 23 -7.17 15.29 5.79
CA ASN A 23 -7.41 16.00 7.06
C ASN A 23 -8.71 15.50 7.71
N ARG A 24 -9.76 15.25 6.92
CA ARG A 24 -11.02 14.70 7.44
C ARG A 24 -10.82 13.35 8.11
N VAL A 25 -10.08 12.45 7.47
CA VAL A 25 -9.75 11.14 8.06
C VAL A 25 -8.87 11.30 9.30
N GLU A 26 -7.88 12.19 9.27
CA GLU A 26 -7.02 12.46 10.42
C GLU A 26 -7.79 13.03 11.63
N GLU A 27 -8.79 13.89 11.38
CA GLU A 27 -9.69 14.41 12.41
C GLU A 27 -10.51 13.28 13.05
N LEU A 28 -11.10 12.40 12.24
CA LEU A 28 -11.88 11.26 12.73
C LEU A 28 -11.01 10.28 13.53
N ILE A 29 -9.80 10.00 13.06
CA ILE A 29 -8.81 9.15 13.75
C ILE A 29 -8.39 9.73 15.11
N ALA A 30 -8.47 11.05 15.29
CA ALA A 30 -8.11 11.72 16.54
C ALA A 30 -9.24 11.72 17.58
N LEU A 31 -10.47 11.35 17.20
CA LEU A 31 -11.60 11.23 18.12
C LEU A 31 -11.49 9.94 18.94
N GLU A 32 -11.82 10.00 20.23
CA GLU A 32 -11.82 8.86 21.14
C GLU A 32 -12.95 7.87 20.81
N ASP A 33 -14.14 8.40 20.50
CA ASP A 33 -15.35 7.63 20.17
C ASP A 33 -15.78 7.87 18.71
N VAL A 34 -14.94 7.49 17.76
CA VAL A 34 -15.24 7.62 16.34
C VAL A 34 -16.28 6.57 15.88
N ASP A 35 -17.28 7.00 15.11
CA ASP A 35 -18.17 6.08 14.41
C ASP A 35 -17.40 5.38 13.28
N ILE A 36 -17.31 4.04 13.39
CA ILE A 36 -16.59 3.19 12.42
C ILE A 36 -17.20 3.35 11.02
N CYS A 37 -18.52 3.45 10.91
CA CYS A 37 -19.19 3.58 9.62
C CYS A 37 -18.80 4.91 8.94
N GLU A 38 -18.71 5.99 9.72
CA GLU A 38 -18.27 7.29 9.22
C GLU A 38 -16.79 7.27 8.80
N LEU A 39 -15.94 6.68 9.65
CA LEU A 39 -14.50 6.53 9.36
C LEU A 39 -14.26 5.72 8.08
N GLU A 40 -14.96 4.60 7.91
CA GLU A 40 -14.87 3.76 6.70
C GLU A 40 -15.36 4.50 5.44
N ALA A 41 -16.46 5.26 5.55
CA ALA A 41 -16.99 6.05 4.44
C ALA A 41 -15.99 7.12 3.98
N GLU A 42 -15.44 7.91 4.91
CA GLU A 42 -14.45 8.94 4.59
C GLU A 42 -13.12 8.35 4.11
N LEU A 43 -12.73 7.17 4.62
CA LEU A 43 -11.58 6.44 4.11
C LEU A 43 -11.76 6.02 2.65
N ASN A 44 -12.96 5.56 2.27
CA ASN A 44 -13.25 5.22 0.87
C ASN A 44 -13.16 6.45 -0.04
N VAL A 45 -13.66 7.61 0.43
CA VAL A 45 -13.48 8.88 -0.28
C VAL A 45 -12.00 9.21 -0.43
N PHE A 46 -11.22 9.07 0.65
CA PHE A 46 -9.78 9.31 0.67
C PHE A 46 -9.01 8.40 -0.29
N LYS A 47 -9.26 7.08 -0.27
CA LYS A 47 -8.67 6.11 -1.21
C LYS A 47 -8.96 6.49 -2.66
N GLY A 48 -10.21 6.86 -2.95
CA GLY A 48 -10.58 7.37 -4.28
C GLY A 48 -9.85 8.67 -4.69
N LYS A 49 -9.31 9.46 -3.76
CA LYS A 49 -8.43 10.59 -4.09
C LYS A 49 -6.98 10.15 -4.34
N VAL A 50 -6.49 9.18 -3.59
CA VAL A 50 -5.18 8.55 -3.82
C VAL A 50 -5.12 7.96 -5.23
N ASP A 51 -6.10 7.14 -5.59
CA ASP A 51 -6.16 6.47 -6.90
C ASP A 51 -6.16 7.48 -8.06
N ARG A 52 -6.87 8.59 -7.90
CA ARG A 52 -6.90 9.68 -8.90
C ARG A 52 -5.53 10.33 -9.07
N LEU A 53 -4.84 10.64 -7.95
CA LEU A 53 -3.50 11.21 -8.00
C LEU A 53 -2.48 10.25 -8.62
N GLU A 54 -2.56 8.96 -8.29
CA GLU A 54 -1.70 7.93 -8.88
C GLU A 54 -1.93 7.80 -10.38
N ASN A 55 -3.18 7.76 -10.81
CA ASN A 55 -3.53 7.71 -12.23
C ASN A 55 -3.05 8.98 -12.97
N THR A 56 -3.26 10.17 -12.41
CA THR A 56 -2.76 11.41 -13.00
C THR A 56 -1.24 11.43 -13.08
N HIS A 57 -0.53 10.92 -12.07
CA HIS A 57 0.92 10.81 -12.10
C HIS A 57 1.40 9.82 -13.18
N SER A 58 0.78 8.64 -13.29
CA SER A 58 1.08 7.69 -14.38
C SER A 58 0.89 8.32 -15.76
N ASN A 59 -0.22 9.03 -15.97
CA ASN A 59 -0.48 9.74 -17.23
C ASN A 59 0.55 10.86 -17.52
N ILE A 60 1.10 11.50 -16.48
CA ILE A 60 2.16 12.50 -16.65
C ILE A 60 3.47 11.82 -17.04
N LEU A 61 3.85 10.70 -16.40
CA LEU A 61 5.07 9.96 -16.70
C LEU A 61 5.09 9.41 -18.13
N GLU A 62 3.94 8.98 -18.67
CA GLU A 62 3.82 8.54 -20.06
C GLU A 62 4.12 9.64 -21.09
N LEU A 63 3.98 10.92 -20.69
CA LEU A 63 4.20 12.08 -21.57
C LEU A 63 5.52 12.79 -21.28
N LEU A 64 6.22 12.45 -20.20
CA LEU A 64 7.49 13.05 -19.81
C LEU A 64 8.68 12.26 -20.37
N PRO A 65 9.77 12.92 -20.77
CA PRO A 65 11.03 12.24 -21.04
C PRO A 65 11.65 11.73 -19.72
N GLU A 66 12.36 10.61 -19.77
CA GLU A 66 12.91 9.93 -18.59
C GLU A 66 13.79 10.82 -17.71
N LYS A 67 14.51 11.77 -18.31
CA LYS A 67 15.36 12.75 -17.60
C LYS A 67 14.59 13.61 -16.58
N ASP A 68 13.27 13.75 -16.75
CA ASP A 68 12.41 14.58 -15.90
C ASP A 68 11.65 13.73 -14.85
N TYR A 69 11.89 12.41 -14.78
CA TYR A 69 11.20 11.52 -13.85
C TYR A 69 11.54 11.80 -12.39
N ASP A 70 12.81 12.04 -12.06
CA ASP A 70 13.22 12.27 -10.67
C ASP A 70 12.48 13.47 -10.05
N ALA A 71 12.39 14.58 -10.79
CA ALA A 71 11.64 15.76 -10.36
C ALA A 71 10.13 15.47 -10.23
N GLU A 72 9.58 14.62 -11.09
CA GLU A 72 8.18 14.21 -11.00
C GLU A 72 7.91 13.28 -9.79
N PHE A 73 8.86 12.41 -9.43
CA PHE A 73 8.76 11.56 -8.25
C PHE A 73 8.83 12.35 -6.93
N GLU A 74 9.71 13.35 -6.85
CA GLU A 74 9.82 14.23 -5.67
C GLU A 74 8.49 14.95 -5.37
N ILE A 75 7.75 15.37 -6.41
CA ILE A 75 6.46 16.04 -6.27
C ILE A 75 5.40 15.14 -5.62
N VAL A 76 5.47 13.83 -5.84
CA VAL A 76 4.42 12.86 -5.45
C VAL A 76 4.73 12.09 -4.17
N GLU A 77 5.99 12.08 -3.73
CA GLU A 77 6.45 11.33 -2.55
C GLU A 77 5.67 11.71 -1.29
N ASP A 78 5.52 13.01 -1.01
CA ASP A 78 4.82 13.53 0.18
C ASP A 78 3.42 12.95 0.38
N PHE A 79 2.63 12.85 -0.69
CA PHE A 79 1.25 12.39 -0.56
C PHE A 79 1.16 10.87 -0.44
N ARG A 80 2.08 10.12 -1.07
CA ARG A 80 2.16 8.65 -0.92
C ARG A 80 2.50 8.29 0.52
N ASP A 81 3.50 8.98 1.06
CA ASP A 81 3.88 8.88 2.46
C ASP A 81 2.72 9.20 3.40
N LYS A 82 1.97 10.29 3.12
CA LYS A 82 0.79 10.64 3.91
C LYS A 82 -0.30 9.56 3.80
N ALA A 83 -0.54 9.01 2.61
CA ALA A 83 -1.50 7.93 2.41
C ALA A 83 -1.16 6.67 3.20
N ILE A 84 0.10 6.23 3.17
CA ILE A 84 0.58 5.07 3.93
C ILE A 84 0.43 5.31 5.44
N ARG A 85 0.74 6.52 5.92
CA ARG A 85 0.57 6.88 7.33
C ARG A 85 -0.89 6.81 7.77
N ILE A 86 -1.82 7.35 6.98
CA ILE A 86 -3.26 7.32 7.28
C ILE A 86 -3.77 5.88 7.28
N GLU A 87 -3.45 5.10 6.26
CA GLU A 87 -3.83 3.69 6.14
C GLU A 87 -3.30 2.85 7.32
N THR A 88 -2.08 3.15 7.79
CA THR A 88 -1.51 2.48 8.96
C THR A 88 -2.22 2.84 10.26
N LYS A 89 -2.64 4.09 10.43
CA LYS A 89 -3.40 4.53 11.62
C LYS A 89 -4.80 3.92 11.63
N GLU A 90 -5.47 3.91 10.49
CA GLU A 90 -6.82 3.33 10.35
C GLU A 90 -6.84 1.84 10.68
N ARG A 91 -5.92 1.05 10.11
CA ARG A 91 -5.80 -0.38 10.43
C ARG A 91 -5.66 -0.65 11.94
N ARG A 92 -4.99 0.24 12.68
CA ARG A 92 -4.85 0.09 14.14
C ARG A 92 -6.16 0.32 14.87
N ILE A 93 -6.96 1.29 14.45
CA ILE A 93 -8.26 1.59 15.06
C ILE A 93 -9.24 0.44 14.80
N ILE A 94 -9.40 0.03 13.54
CA ILE A 94 -10.33 -1.04 13.18
C ILE A 94 -9.97 -2.35 13.87
N ASN A 95 -8.69 -2.75 13.83
CA ASN A 95 -8.24 -3.99 14.49
C ASN A 95 -8.29 -3.89 16.03
N GLY A 96 -8.11 -2.68 16.58
CA GLY A 96 -8.26 -2.42 18.02
C GLY A 96 -9.70 -2.65 18.47
N GLN A 97 -10.68 -2.12 17.76
CA GLN A 97 -12.10 -2.26 18.11
C GLN A 97 -12.64 -3.68 17.87
N GLN A 98 -12.20 -4.37 16.80
CA GLN A 98 -12.56 -5.78 16.57
C GLN A 98 -12.10 -6.71 17.72
N ASN A 99 -10.95 -6.43 18.33
CA ASN A 99 -10.48 -7.19 19.49
C ASN A 99 -11.23 -6.84 20.80
N VAL A 100 -11.82 -5.65 20.90
CA VAL A 100 -12.62 -5.23 22.06
C VAL A 100 -14.04 -5.80 21.99
N GLU A 101 -14.67 -5.83 20.81
CA GLU A 101 -16.00 -6.42 20.61
C GLU A 101 -16.01 -7.96 20.68
N THR A 102 -14.86 -8.61 20.47
CA THR A 102 -14.76 -10.09 20.49
C THR A 102 -14.60 -10.68 21.89
N ILE A 103 -14.51 -9.90 22.96
CA ILE A 103 -14.51 -10.45 24.33
C ILE A 103 -15.96 -10.87 24.66
N PRO A 104 -16.29 -12.18 24.71
CA PRO A 104 -17.61 -12.60 25.17
C PRO A 104 -17.68 -12.20 26.64
N SER A 105 -18.69 -11.43 27.02
CA SER A 105 -18.97 -11.11 28.41
C SER A 105 -18.89 -12.40 29.25
N ALA A 106 -17.95 -12.48 30.19
CA ALA A 106 -17.80 -13.62 31.07
C ALA A 106 -19.13 -13.93 31.77
N PRO A 107 -19.50 -15.22 31.94
CA PRO A 107 -20.72 -15.55 32.65
C PRO A 107 -20.59 -15.09 34.10
N LYS A 108 -21.52 -14.23 34.54
CA LYS A 108 -21.67 -13.85 35.95
C LYS A 108 -21.81 -15.13 36.78
N LYS A 109 -20.76 -15.48 37.52
CA LYS A 109 -20.80 -16.54 38.54
C LYS A 109 -21.84 -16.17 39.58
N GLY A 110 -22.88 -16.99 39.72
CA GLY A 110 -23.76 -16.93 40.89
C GLY A 110 -25.18 -17.45 40.70
N SER A 111 -25.36 -18.69 40.22
CA SER A 111 -26.57 -19.49 40.50
C SER A 111 -26.23 -21.00 40.47
N PRO A 112 -26.87 -21.86 41.31
CA PRO A 112 -26.47 -23.25 41.51
C PRO A 112 -26.92 -24.19 40.37
N PRO A 113 -26.30 -25.39 40.26
CA PRO A 113 -26.52 -26.30 39.14
C PRO A 113 -27.80 -27.14 39.32
N ILE A 114 -28.61 -27.24 38.28
CA ILE A 114 -29.60 -28.31 38.11
C ILE A 114 -29.37 -28.92 36.72
N GLU A 115 -28.70 -30.07 36.69
CA GLU A 115 -28.78 -31.03 35.59
C GLU A 115 -29.82 -32.11 35.95
N PRO A 116 -30.20 -33.03 35.04
CA PRO A 116 -30.47 -32.89 33.61
C PRO A 116 -31.86 -33.48 33.25
N ASN A 117 -32.48 -33.08 32.14
CA ASN A 117 -33.51 -33.90 31.52
C ASN A 117 -33.18 -34.18 30.05
N THR A 118 -33.04 -35.47 29.82
CA THR A 118 -32.86 -36.25 28.60
C THR A 118 -33.87 -35.96 27.49
N ASN A 119 -33.43 -36.34 26.28
CA ASN A 119 -34.20 -36.54 25.04
C ASN A 119 -34.31 -35.30 24.16
N LEU A 120 -33.38 -35.16 23.21
CA LEU A 120 -33.72 -35.23 21.79
C LEU A 120 -32.51 -35.79 21.00
N PRO A 121 -32.73 -36.70 20.03
CA PRO A 121 -31.67 -37.43 19.37
C PRO A 121 -30.97 -36.59 18.30
N PHE A 122 -29.65 -36.74 18.30
CA PHE A 122 -28.71 -36.49 17.23
C PHE A 122 -29.28 -36.89 15.86
N GLN A 123 -29.37 -35.94 14.93
CA GLN A 123 -29.37 -36.24 13.50
C GLN A 123 -28.05 -35.78 12.89
N GLU A 124 -27.19 -36.77 12.69
CA GLU A 124 -26.08 -36.76 11.77
C GLU A 124 -26.61 -36.47 10.36
N LYS A 125 -26.09 -35.43 9.70
CA LYS A 125 -26.14 -35.31 8.24
C LYS A 125 -24.76 -34.98 7.70
N GLU A 126 -24.12 -36.05 7.26
CA GLU A 126 -23.18 -36.20 6.15
C GLU A 126 -22.69 -34.91 5.45
N ASN A 127 -21.36 -34.75 5.53
CA ASN A 127 -20.45 -34.70 4.38
C ASN A 127 -20.92 -33.92 3.13
N PHE A 128 -20.43 -32.70 2.99
CA PHE A 128 -19.85 -32.26 1.73
C PHE A 128 -18.41 -31.82 1.94
N ALA A 129 -17.49 -32.74 1.68
CA ALA A 129 -16.12 -32.38 1.34
C ALA A 129 -16.16 -31.51 0.08
N THR A 130 -15.84 -30.22 0.24
CA THR A 130 -15.41 -29.38 -0.88
C THR A 130 -13.92 -29.09 -0.68
N PRO A 131 -13.09 -29.23 -1.73
CA PRO A 131 -11.66 -29.03 -1.57
C PRO A 131 -11.43 -27.57 -1.22
N LYS A 132 -10.78 -27.31 -0.08
CA LYS A 132 -10.17 -26.00 0.17
C LYS A 132 -9.17 -25.75 -0.95
N LYS A 133 -9.60 -25.04 -2.00
CA LYS A 133 -8.68 -24.26 -2.84
C LYS A 133 -8.19 -23.13 -1.93
N VAL A 134 -7.13 -23.44 -1.19
CA VAL A 134 -6.34 -22.43 -0.48
C VAL A 134 -5.74 -21.56 -1.57
N SER A 135 -6.38 -20.43 -1.85
CA SER A 135 -5.70 -19.31 -2.50
C SER A 135 -4.56 -18.90 -1.56
N PRO A 136 -3.29 -18.91 -2.02
CA PRO A 136 -2.20 -18.60 -1.13
C PRO A 136 -2.32 -17.15 -0.64
N PRO A 137 -1.99 -16.87 0.62
CA PRO A 137 -1.97 -15.51 1.13
C PRO A 137 -1.02 -14.65 0.27
N LEU A 138 -1.35 -13.36 0.11
CA LEU A 138 -0.63 -12.39 -0.75
C LEU A 138 0.88 -12.30 -0.45
N THR A 139 1.33 -12.84 0.68
CA THR A 139 2.74 -13.01 1.05
C THR A 139 3.50 -14.02 0.17
N GLU A 140 2.84 -14.98 -0.48
CA GLU A 140 3.49 -15.98 -1.34
C GLU A 140 3.70 -15.51 -2.79
N ILE A 141 2.83 -14.63 -3.29
CA ILE A 141 2.96 -14.02 -4.63
C ILE A 141 4.22 -13.14 -4.70
N ILE A 142 4.53 -12.44 -3.61
CA ILE A 142 5.72 -11.58 -3.51
C ILE A 142 7.00 -12.43 -3.47
N ARG A 143 7.00 -13.59 -2.80
CA ARG A 143 8.18 -14.47 -2.75
C ARG A 143 8.52 -15.13 -4.09
N ARG A 144 7.54 -15.45 -4.94
CA ARG A 144 7.81 -16.01 -6.29
C ARG A 144 8.44 -14.98 -7.24
N LYS A 145 8.14 -13.69 -7.09
CA LYS A 145 8.63 -12.63 -7.99
C LYS A 145 10.09 -12.23 -7.74
N ILE A 146 10.64 -12.56 -6.57
CA ILE A 146 12.05 -12.28 -6.22
C ILE A 146 12.99 -13.38 -6.73
N ARG A 147 12.48 -14.59 -7.00
CA ARG A 147 13.30 -15.76 -7.38
C ARG A 147 13.67 -15.83 -8.86
N THR A 148 13.12 -14.96 -9.72
CA THR A 148 13.38 -14.95 -11.17
C THR A 148 14.11 -13.69 -11.64
N ARG A 149 14.91 -13.04 -10.78
CA ARG A 149 15.98 -12.19 -11.31
C ARG A 149 17.09 -13.11 -11.84
N PRO A 150 17.40 -13.12 -13.16
CA PRO A 150 18.65 -13.70 -13.61
C PRO A 150 19.78 -12.97 -12.89
N LYS A 151 20.72 -13.72 -12.32
CA LYS A 151 21.99 -13.17 -11.86
C LYS A 151 22.63 -12.49 -13.06
N VAL A 152 22.77 -11.17 -12.99
CA VAL A 152 23.62 -10.42 -13.90
C VAL A 152 25.03 -10.98 -13.70
N SER A 153 25.49 -11.75 -14.68
CA SER A 153 26.87 -12.15 -14.82
C SER A 153 27.72 -10.89 -14.91
N THR A 154 28.71 -10.79 -14.02
CA THR A 154 29.80 -9.82 -14.07
C THR A 154 30.40 -9.75 -15.48
N PRO A 155 30.63 -8.56 -16.07
CA PRO A 155 31.45 -8.47 -17.25
C PRO A 155 32.91 -8.76 -16.84
N THR A 156 33.42 -9.87 -17.36
CA THR A 156 34.85 -10.20 -17.41
C THR A 156 35.56 -9.06 -18.14
N VAL A 157 36.41 -8.31 -17.44
CA VAL A 157 37.32 -7.36 -18.05
C VAL A 157 38.34 -8.16 -18.85
N SER A 158 38.20 -8.15 -20.17
CA SER A 158 39.22 -8.65 -21.10
C SER A 158 40.44 -7.71 -21.04
N PRO A 159 41.67 -8.21 -20.82
CA PRO A 159 42.86 -7.37 -20.65
C PRO A 159 43.50 -6.95 -21.99
N GLU A 160 42.70 -6.65 -23.00
CA GLU A 160 43.17 -6.23 -24.31
C GLU A 160 42.52 -4.91 -24.70
N ASN A 161 43.02 -3.80 -24.13
CA ASN A 161 43.01 -2.47 -24.74
C ASN A 161 43.85 -1.51 -23.90
N ARG A 162 45.15 -1.81 -23.81
CA ARG A 162 46.15 -0.86 -23.29
C ARG A 162 46.61 0.01 -24.46
N VAL A 163 45.78 0.97 -24.86
CA VAL A 163 46.21 2.02 -25.79
C VAL A 163 46.94 3.10 -25.00
N ILE A 164 48.20 3.29 -25.38
CA ILE A 164 49.21 4.14 -24.77
C ILE A 164 48.84 5.61 -24.99
N LEU A 165 48.46 6.33 -23.93
CA LEU A 165 48.45 7.79 -23.93
C LEU A 165 49.89 8.29 -23.85
N LYS A 166 50.45 8.59 -25.03
CA LYS A 166 51.75 9.22 -25.23
C LYS A 166 51.70 10.64 -24.69
N ALA A 167 52.49 10.93 -23.65
CA ALA A 167 52.61 12.25 -23.06
C ALA A 167 53.15 13.25 -24.09
N HIS A 168 52.35 14.26 -24.45
CA HIS A 168 52.82 15.44 -25.17
C HIS A 168 53.32 16.47 -24.16
N ARG A 169 54.65 16.59 -24.07
CA ARG A 169 55.35 17.69 -23.41
C ARG A 169 55.28 18.93 -24.31
N PRO A 170 54.85 20.11 -23.86
CA PRO A 170 55.05 21.33 -24.64
C PRO A 170 56.47 21.86 -24.42
N LEU A 171 57.22 22.05 -25.52
CA LEU A 171 58.42 22.88 -25.55
C LEU A 171 58.02 24.34 -25.31
N ARG A 172 58.62 24.99 -24.31
CA ARG A 172 58.69 26.45 -24.27
C ARG A 172 59.72 26.89 -25.30
N LYS A 173 59.32 27.80 -26.20
CA LYS A 173 60.21 28.62 -27.00
C LYS A 173 60.19 30.03 -26.41
N ASP A 174 61.41 30.53 -26.24
CA ASP A 174 61.90 31.91 -26.07
C ASP A 174 61.33 32.76 -24.93
#